data_AF-A0A150PM56-F1
#
_entry.id   AF-A0A150PM56-F1
#
_cell.length_a   1.000
_cell.length_b   1.000
_cell.length_c   1.000
_cell.angle_alpha   90.00
_cell.angle_beta   90.00
_cell.angle_gamma   90.00
#
_symmetry.space_group_name_H-M   'P 1'
#
loop_
_entity.id
_entity.type
_entity.pdbx_description
1 polymer ?
#
loop_
_entity_poly.entity_id
_entity_poly.type
_entity_poly.pdbx_seq_one_letter_code
_entity_poly.pdbx_strand_id
1 'polypeptide(L)'
;MTTERYRHVDARIESPRFDCEGIQVYALRGREVISRPFSFDLRVACLDPEGLDADQVVGAPVSIVFEREGAEIRRVHGLVWEMDESLDASHEAPLYDLKVVPRLEWLSLVEAQEVFLEMSVPEIIEQKLRRVGLSDQDFDLRLAERYAARELVAQYRESDLAFLSRLAEHLGVSFFFEHDGGVDRVVFSDHQQAFPALEPALLRPRGEHADVYRLDLKTRTIPSLYVVQDYNYRTPNVDLRSLHELPRGAAGGVVEYGGHFKTPEEGALLARIRAEERQVERKVYTGVSDLPGFTAGRRVPLEGPRPMDLLLVEVEHEGKWSVLTHGGSTGEHYYRNTFRAIPAEHTYRPPRLTPRPRIHGLLNAVVEHGIEHGVQRTSQIDEWGRYTVRFLFDTADHAQKQSRWVRMLQPHAGTSYGMRFPLKPGTEVLVGFVDGDPDRPVIVGATYRPDTPSPVTSANAMINKLKSESGILIELRDA
;
A
#
# COMPACT_ATOMS: atom_id res chain seq x y z
N MET A 1 -25.52 -37.16 -30.06
CA MET A 1 -25.79 -35.73 -30.25
C MET A 1 -26.34 -35.14 -28.96
N THR A 2 -25.47 -34.80 -27.98
CA THR A 2 -25.73 -33.84 -26.87
C THR A 2 -24.48 -33.72 -25.98
N THR A 3 -23.32 -33.39 -26.56
CA THR A 3 -22.06 -33.21 -25.79
C THR A 3 -21.17 -32.06 -26.28
N GLU A 4 -21.67 -31.19 -27.17
CA GLU A 4 -20.90 -30.09 -27.78
C GLU A 4 -21.45 -28.69 -27.46
N ARG A 5 -21.90 -28.48 -26.21
CA ARG A 5 -22.22 -27.11 -25.72
C ARG A 5 -21.69 -26.89 -24.32
N TYR A 6 -20.41 -27.15 -24.09
CA TYR A 6 -19.69 -26.35 -23.12
C TYR A 6 -19.38 -25.03 -23.84
N ARG A 7 -20.29 -24.06 -23.68
CA ARG A 7 -20.26 -22.78 -24.37
C ARG A 7 -19.03 -22.02 -23.91
N HIS A 8 -18.10 -21.79 -24.84
CA HIS A 8 -16.82 -21.17 -24.57
C HIS A 8 -17.02 -19.74 -24.03
N VAL A 9 -16.12 -19.32 -23.13
CA VAL A 9 -16.04 -17.93 -22.69
C VAL A 9 -15.19 -17.20 -23.72
N ASP A 10 -15.71 -16.11 -24.25
CA ASP A 10 -15.00 -15.22 -25.16
C ASP A 10 -14.55 -13.96 -24.43
N ALA A 11 -13.52 -13.30 -24.96
CA ALA A 11 -13.04 -12.03 -24.46
C ALA A 11 -12.84 -11.05 -25.60
N ARG A 12 -13.23 -9.80 -25.38
CA ARG A 12 -12.93 -8.67 -26.26
C ARG A 12 -12.54 -7.45 -25.44
N ILE A 13 -11.96 -6.46 -26.10
CA ILE A 13 -11.65 -5.17 -25.47
C ILE A 13 -12.51 -4.07 -26.06
N GLU A 14 -12.81 -3.07 -25.24
CA GLU A 14 -13.46 -1.83 -25.65
C GLU A 14 -12.69 -0.65 -25.09
N SER A 15 -12.46 0.38 -25.89
CA SER A 15 -11.91 1.66 -25.44
C SER A 15 -12.69 2.82 -26.03
N PRO A 16 -12.92 3.91 -25.27
CA PRO A 16 -13.44 5.14 -25.82
C PRO A 16 -12.38 6.01 -26.52
N ARG A 17 -11.09 5.62 -26.47
CA ARG A 17 -9.97 6.47 -26.95
C ARG A 17 -9.27 5.93 -28.21
N PHE A 18 -9.47 4.66 -28.54
CA PHE A 18 -8.96 4.04 -29.76
C PHE A 18 -9.94 2.99 -30.27
N ASP A 19 -9.93 2.74 -31.59
CA ASP A 19 -10.85 1.79 -32.21
C ASP A 19 -10.48 0.35 -31.85
N CYS A 20 -11.51 -0.44 -31.51
CA CYS A 20 -11.38 -1.84 -31.13
C CYS A 20 -12.12 -2.79 -32.09
N GLU A 21 -12.83 -2.30 -33.13
CA GLU A 21 -13.64 -3.14 -34.02
C GLU A 21 -12.80 -4.20 -34.78
N GLY A 22 -11.53 -3.91 -35.05
CA GLY A 22 -10.58 -4.81 -35.70
C GLY A 22 -9.67 -5.61 -34.77
N ILE A 23 -9.86 -5.54 -33.45
CA ILE A 23 -8.96 -6.17 -32.47
C ILE A 23 -9.51 -7.52 -32.01
N GLN A 24 -8.72 -8.59 -32.19
CA GLN A 24 -9.06 -9.93 -31.72
C GLN A 24 -8.14 -10.35 -30.57
N VAL A 25 -8.72 -10.72 -29.43
CA VAL A 25 -7.96 -11.25 -28.28
C VAL A 25 -7.54 -12.68 -28.57
N TYR A 26 -6.24 -12.94 -28.60
CA TYR A 26 -5.65 -14.27 -28.82
C TYR A 26 -5.38 -15.00 -27.50
N ALA A 27 -4.83 -14.30 -26.51
CA ALA A 27 -4.57 -14.87 -25.20
C ALA A 27 -4.73 -13.82 -24.10
N LEU A 28 -5.08 -14.28 -22.91
CA LEU A 28 -5.24 -13.45 -21.72
C LEU A 28 -4.61 -14.15 -20.53
N ARG A 29 -3.81 -13.40 -19.77
CA ARG A 29 -3.37 -13.77 -18.42
C ARG A 29 -3.74 -12.63 -17.48
N GLY A 30 -4.57 -12.92 -16.49
CA GLY A 30 -5.00 -11.94 -15.50
C GLY A 30 -4.58 -12.35 -14.11
N ARG A 31 -4.27 -11.40 -13.24
CA ARG A 31 -4.04 -11.65 -11.83
C ARG A 31 -4.66 -10.55 -10.98
N GLU A 32 -5.50 -10.96 -10.05
CA GLU A 32 -6.15 -10.10 -9.07
C GLU A 32 -5.83 -10.61 -7.67
N VAL A 33 -5.45 -9.72 -6.76
CA VAL A 33 -5.16 -10.06 -5.36
C VAL A 33 -5.68 -8.95 -4.46
N ILE A 34 -6.33 -9.29 -3.34
CA ILE A 34 -6.72 -8.28 -2.35
C ILE A 34 -5.46 -7.54 -1.88
N SER A 35 -5.56 -6.21 -1.84
CA SER A 35 -4.49 -5.28 -1.49
C SER A 35 -3.33 -5.24 -2.49
N ARG A 36 -3.58 -5.58 -3.75
CA ARG A 36 -2.66 -5.34 -4.86
C ARG A 36 -3.42 -4.80 -6.07
N PRO A 37 -2.80 -3.93 -6.88
CA PRO A 37 -3.30 -3.63 -8.22
C PRO A 37 -3.51 -4.93 -9.02
N PHE A 38 -4.61 -5.04 -9.75
CA PHE A 38 -4.75 -6.14 -10.71
C PHE A 38 -3.87 -5.89 -11.94
N SER A 39 -3.57 -6.94 -12.70
CA SER A 39 -2.86 -6.85 -13.98
C SER A 39 -3.42 -7.87 -14.94
N PHE A 40 -3.70 -7.47 -16.17
CA PHE A 40 -4.10 -8.34 -17.26
C PHE A 40 -3.18 -8.15 -18.46
N ASP A 41 -2.42 -9.17 -18.80
CA ASP A 41 -1.61 -9.24 -20.01
C ASP A 41 -2.46 -9.85 -21.13
N LEU A 42 -2.71 -9.06 -22.17
CA LEU A 42 -3.51 -9.42 -23.33
C LEU A 42 -2.62 -9.52 -24.55
N ARG A 43 -2.65 -10.67 -25.24
CA ARG A 43 -2.11 -10.77 -26.58
C ARG A 43 -3.24 -10.58 -27.58
N VAL A 44 -3.15 -9.56 -28.42
CA VAL A 44 -4.18 -9.21 -29.39
C VAL A 44 -3.61 -9.16 -30.81
N ALA A 45 -4.45 -9.46 -31.80
CA ALA A 45 -4.17 -9.25 -33.21
C ALA A 45 -4.98 -8.05 -33.71
N CYS A 46 -4.36 -7.13 -34.43
CA CYS A 46 -5.04 -6.01 -35.08
C CYS A 46 -5.24 -6.32 -36.57
N LEU A 47 -6.49 -6.36 -37.02
CA LEU A 47 -6.82 -6.59 -38.44
C LEU A 47 -6.68 -5.33 -39.30
N ASP A 48 -6.53 -4.16 -38.67
CA ASP A 48 -6.26 -2.91 -39.38
C ASP A 48 -4.81 -2.94 -39.93
N PRO A 49 -4.60 -2.76 -41.25
CA PRO A 49 -3.27 -2.65 -41.83
C PRO A 49 -2.41 -1.50 -41.28
N GLU A 50 -3.02 -0.44 -40.74
CA GLU A 50 -2.29 0.67 -40.11
C GLU A 50 -1.77 0.31 -38.71
N GLY A 51 -2.28 -0.77 -38.10
CA GLY A 51 -1.90 -1.22 -36.77
C GLY A 51 -2.49 -0.37 -35.64
N LEU A 52 -1.87 -0.44 -34.46
CA LEU A 52 -2.25 0.37 -33.29
C LEU A 52 -1.24 1.48 -33.04
N ASP A 53 -1.72 2.73 -32.92
CA ASP A 53 -0.91 3.87 -32.53
C ASP A 53 -0.61 3.83 -31.02
N ALA A 54 0.65 3.59 -30.67
CA ALA A 54 1.12 3.49 -29.30
C ALA A 54 0.81 4.74 -28.46
N ASP A 55 0.92 5.93 -29.06
CA ASP A 55 0.69 7.20 -28.35
C ASP A 55 -0.80 7.41 -28.04
N GLN A 56 -1.69 6.79 -28.82
CA GLN A 56 -3.13 6.79 -28.58
C GLN A 56 -3.56 5.72 -27.59
N VAL A 57 -2.92 4.54 -27.63
CA VAL A 57 -3.29 3.37 -26.83
C VAL A 57 -2.71 3.44 -25.41
N VAL A 58 -1.43 3.75 -25.24
CA VAL A 58 -0.80 3.78 -23.90
C VAL A 58 -1.40 4.90 -23.05
N GLY A 59 -1.80 4.55 -21.84
CA GLY A 59 -2.53 5.41 -20.90
C GLY A 59 -4.02 5.58 -21.23
N ALA A 60 -4.53 4.96 -22.31
CA ALA A 60 -5.96 5.01 -22.61
C ALA A 60 -6.78 4.10 -21.68
N PRO A 61 -7.99 4.52 -21.28
CA PRO A 61 -8.92 3.64 -20.61
C PRO A 61 -9.33 2.49 -21.53
N VAL A 62 -9.40 1.28 -20.98
CA VAL A 62 -9.82 0.07 -21.71
C VAL A 62 -10.65 -0.82 -20.79
N SER A 63 -11.61 -1.51 -21.37
CA SER A 63 -12.44 -2.50 -20.68
C SER A 63 -12.24 -3.87 -21.31
N ILE A 64 -11.92 -4.87 -20.50
CA ILE A 64 -11.95 -6.27 -20.91
C ILE A 64 -13.35 -6.80 -20.65
N VAL A 65 -14.01 -7.33 -21.68
CA VAL A 65 -15.37 -7.84 -21.62
C VAL A 65 -15.34 -9.34 -21.83
N PHE A 66 -15.73 -10.09 -20.80
CA PHE A 66 -15.91 -11.55 -20.86
C PHE A 66 -17.36 -11.86 -21.21
N GLU A 67 -17.55 -12.67 -22.25
CA GLU A 67 -18.85 -13.04 -22.76
C GLU A 67 -19.04 -14.55 -22.73
N ARG A 68 -20.29 -14.98 -22.53
CA ARG A 68 -20.70 -16.38 -22.67
C ARG A 68 -22.03 -16.39 -23.42
N GLU A 69 -22.05 -17.08 -24.56
CA GLU A 69 -23.23 -17.13 -25.44
C GLU A 69 -23.69 -15.75 -25.95
N GLY A 70 -22.75 -14.81 -26.15
CA GLY A 70 -23.05 -13.44 -26.58
C GLY A 70 -23.67 -12.55 -25.51
N ALA A 71 -23.77 -13.03 -24.26
CA ALA A 71 -24.11 -12.21 -23.11
C ALA A 71 -22.84 -11.81 -22.34
N GLU A 72 -22.74 -10.53 -21.98
CA GLU A 72 -21.68 -10.02 -21.10
C GLU A 72 -21.86 -10.62 -19.69
N ILE A 73 -20.82 -11.31 -19.21
CA ILE A 73 -20.80 -11.94 -17.88
C ILE A 73 -19.97 -11.11 -16.90
N ARG A 74 -18.90 -10.48 -17.39
CA ARG A 74 -18.01 -9.65 -16.57
C ARG A 74 -17.34 -8.60 -17.43
N ARG A 75 -17.19 -7.42 -16.85
CA ARG A 75 -16.38 -6.33 -17.38
C ARG A 75 -15.31 -5.93 -16.37
N VAL A 76 -14.10 -5.72 -16.86
CA VAL A 76 -12.95 -5.25 -16.08
C VAL A 76 -12.48 -3.96 -16.71
N HIS A 77 -12.71 -2.85 -16.02
CA HIS A 77 -12.22 -1.53 -16.41
C HIS A 77 -10.78 -1.35 -15.96
N GLY A 78 -9.98 -0.64 -16.74
CA GLY A 78 -8.62 -0.26 -16.39
C GLY A 78 -8.04 0.69 -17.42
N LEU A 79 -6.71 0.71 -17.52
CA LEU A 79 -5.98 1.47 -18.53
C LEU A 79 -4.89 0.59 -19.16
N VAL A 80 -4.53 0.87 -20.40
CA VAL A 80 -3.35 0.23 -21.02
C VAL A 80 -2.09 0.89 -20.46
N TRP A 81 -1.29 0.13 -19.71
CA TRP A 81 -0.08 0.61 -19.04
C TRP A 81 1.15 0.54 -19.94
N GLU A 82 1.28 -0.56 -20.66
CA GLU A 82 2.41 -0.86 -21.53
C GLU A 82 1.90 -1.64 -22.74
N MET A 83 2.51 -1.40 -23.89
CA MET A 83 2.19 -2.02 -25.17
C MET A 83 3.49 -2.43 -25.86
N ASP A 84 3.62 -3.71 -26.16
CA ASP A 84 4.69 -4.24 -27.01
C ASP A 84 4.12 -4.63 -28.37
N GLU A 85 4.80 -4.23 -29.44
CA GLU A 85 4.45 -4.61 -30.81
C GLU A 85 5.38 -5.72 -31.30
N SER A 86 4.79 -6.78 -31.86
CA SER A 86 5.49 -7.92 -32.43
C SER A 86 5.10 -8.11 -33.90
N LEU A 87 6.07 -7.87 -34.79
CA LEU A 87 5.97 -8.14 -36.21
C LEU A 87 6.58 -9.51 -36.52
N ASP A 88 5.73 -10.54 -36.66
CA ASP A 88 6.15 -11.89 -37.02
C ASP A 88 5.71 -12.20 -38.46
N ALA A 89 6.67 -12.55 -39.32
CA ALA A 89 6.40 -12.91 -40.71
C ALA A 89 5.53 -14.18 -40.86
N SER A 90 5.34 -14.95 -39.78
CA SER A 90 4.43 -16.10 -39.72
C SER A 90 2.97 -15.73 -39.46
N HIS A 91 2.67 -14.44 -39.25
CA HIS A 91 1.31 -13.93 -39.05
C HIS A 91 0.91 -12.95 -40.13
N GLU A 92 -0.35 -13.02 -40.56
CA GLU A 92 -0.89 -12.11 -41.58
C GLU A 92 -1.18 -10.71 -41.03
N ALA A 93 -1.16 -10.55 -39.71
CA ALA A 93 -1.45 -9.30 -38.99
C ALA A 93 -0.46 -9.07 -37.83
N PRO A 94 -0.18 -7.81 -37.47
CA PRO A 94 0.65 -7.47 -36.32
C PRO A 94 0.00 -7.96 -35.01
N LEU A 95 0.85 -8.44 -34.09
CA LEU A 95 0.45 -8.83 -32.74
C LEU A 95 0.90 -7.77 -31.74
N TYR A 96 0.06 -7.49 -30.76
CA TYR A 96 0.35 -6.57 -29.66
C TYR A 96 0.18 -7.28 -28.33
N ASP A 97 1.11 -7.07 -27.40
CA ASP A 97 0.95 -7.43 -26.00
C ASP A 97 0.58 -6.16 -25.23
N LEU A 98 -0.65 -6.11 -24.70
CA LEU A 98 -1.18 -5.00 -23.92
C LEU A 98 -1.27 -5.39 -22.46
N LYS A 99 -0.66 -4.62 -21.57
CA LYS A 99 -0.86 -4.78 -20.13
C LYS A 99 -1.90 -3.81 -19.63
N VAL A 100 -2.96 -4.33 -19.03
CA VAL A 100 -4.07 -3.56 -18.47
C VAL A 100 -3.99 -3.57 -16.95
N VAL A 101 -3.97 -2.39 -16.33
CA VAL A 101 -3.82 -2.19 -14.87
C VAL A 101 -4.93 -1.25 -14.35
N PRO A 102 -5.20 -1.22 -13.04
CA PRO A 102 -6.11 -0.21 -12.49
C PRO A 102 -5.50 1.17 -12.54
N ARG A 103 -6.39 2.15 -12.47
CA ARG A 103 -6.08 3.56 -12.30
C ARG A 103 -5.30 3.85 -11.01
N LEU A 104 -5.42 3.01 -10.00
CA LEU A 104 -4.56 3.08 -8.82
C LEU A 104 -3.05 3.03 -9.16
N GLU A 105 -2.67 2.41 -10.28
CA GLU A 105 -1.27 2.23 -10.69
C GLU A 105 -0.54 3.55 -10.96
N TRP A 106 -1.24 4.67 -11.22
CA TRP A 106 -0.60 5.98 -11.36
C TRP A 106 0.17 6.42 -10.13
N LEU A 107 -0.21 5.95 -8.93
CA LEU A 107 0.54 6.18 -7.70
C LEU A 107 1.94 5.54 -7.72
N SER A 108 2.19 4.57 -8.59
CA SER A 108 3.52 3.97 -8.75
C SER A 108 4.51 4.91 -9.46
N LEU A 109 4.02 5.87 -10.25
CA LEU A 109 4.84 6.84 -10.98
C LEU A 109 5.31 8.02 -10.12
N VAL A 110 4.73 8.19 -8.95
CA VAL A 110 5.00 9.32 -8.07
C VAL A 110 5.94 8.87 -6.96
N GLU A 111 7.18 9.35 -6.99
CA GLU A 111 8.13 9.23 -5.89
C GLU A 111 8.34 10.60 -5.25
N ALA A 112 7.72 10.82 -4.09
CA ALA A 112 7.85 12.04 -3.31
C ALA A 112 8.43 11.74 -1.92
N GLN A 113 8.99 12.76 -1.28
CA GLN A 113 9.42 12.68 0.12
C GLN A 113 8.70 13.77 0.89
N GLU A 114 7.69 13.38 1.65
CA GLU A 114 6.71 14.31 2.21
C GLU A 114 6.43 13.97 3.66
N VAL A 115 6.16 15.00 4.46
CA VAL A 115 5.70 14.84 5.83
C VAL A 115 4.22 15.23 5.92
N PHE A 116 3.41 14.36 6.50
CA PHE A 116 1.98 14.60 6.77
C PHE A 116 1.81 14.85 8.28
N LEU A 117 1.20 15.97 8.65
CA LEU A 117 1.07 16.40 10.04
C LEU A 117 -0.39 16.49 10.45
N GLU A 118 -0.70 15.97 11.64
CA GLU A 118 -2.04 15.98 12.23
C GLU A 118 -3.10 15.39 11.27
N MET A 119 -2.72 14.36 10.52
CA MET A 119 -3.58 13.67 9.56
C MET A 119 -3.79 12.22 9.95
N SER A 120 -5.01 11.73 9.79
CA SER A 120 -5.34 10.32 9.87
C SER A 120 -4.91 9.61 8.58
N VAL A 121 -4.69 8.28 8.65
CA VAL A 121 -4.32 7.51 7.45
C VAL A 121 -5.40 7.56 6.35
N PRO A 122 -6.71 7.51 6.66
CA PRO A 122 -7.75 7.74 5.65
C PRO A 122 -7.60 9.07 4.92
N GLU A 123 -7.39 10.18 5.63
CA GLU A 123 -7.18 11.50 5.01
C GLU A 123 -5.94 11.52 4.10
N ILE A 124 -4.86 10.86 4.50
CA ILE A 124 -3.64 10.73 3.68
C ILE A 124 -3.94 9.93 2.41
N ILE A 125 -4.68 8.81 2.52
CA ILE A 125 -5.10 7.99 1.37
C ILE A 125 -5.89 8.85 0.38
N GLU A 126 -6.92 9.56 0.85
CA GLU A 126 -7.73 10.43 -0.02
C GLU A 126 -6.89 11.51 -0.70
N GLN A 127 -6.01 12.19 0.04
CA GLN A 127 -5.14 13.24 -0.51
C GLN A 127 -4.26 12.70 -1.64
N LYS A 128 -3.66 11.51 -1.46
CA LYS A 128 -2.80 10.88 -2.47
C LYS A 128 -3.59 10.44 -3.70
N LEU A 129 -4.76 9.83 -3.52
CA LEU A 129 -5.63 9.42 -4.63
C LEU A 129 -6.06 10.63 -5.47
N ARG A 130 -6.52 11.72 -4.82
CA ARG A 130 -6.91 12.96 -5.50
C ARG A 130 -5.77 13.62 -6.27
N ARG A 131 -4.53 13.52 -5.76
CA ARG A 131 -3.34 14.09 -6.42
C ARG A 131 -3.07 13.49 -7.80
N VAL A 132 -3.34 12.20 -7.99
CA VAL A 132 -3.20 11.52 -9.30
C VAL A 132 -4.46 11.62 -10.16
N GLY A 133 -5.44 12.44 -9.75
CA GLY A 133 -6.64 12.72 -10.53
C GLY A 133 -7.83 11.80 -10.25
N LEU A 134 -7.77 10.94 -9.23
CA LEU A 134 -8.92 10.12 -8.81
C LEU A 134 -9.93 10.97 -8.04
N SER A 135 -11.19 10.87 -8.45
CA SER A 135 -12.33 11.59 -7.91
C SER A 135 -13.19 10.71 -6.99
N ASP A 136 -14.24 11.27 -6.40
CA ASP A 136 -15.09 10.59 -5.41
C ASP A 136 -15.82 9.34 -5.96
N GLN A 137 -15.94 9.20 -7.28
CA GLN A 137 -16.49 8.00 -7.93
C GLN A 137 -15.44 6.87 -8.10
N ASP A 138 -14.15 7.20 -8.00
CA ASP A 138 -13.04 6.30 -8.32
C ASP A 138 -12.49 5.58 -7.08
N PHE A 139 -12.85 6.02 -5.88
CA PHE A 139 -12.49 5.33 -4.64
C PHE A 139 -13.60 5.40 -3.59
N ASP A 140 -13.59 4.44 -2.66
CA ASP A 140 -14.55 4.35 -1.56
C ASP A 140 -13.84 3.86 -0.29
N LEU A 141 -14.07 4.52 0.84
CA LEU A 141 -13.51 4.17 2.15
C LEU A 141 -14.59 3.56 3.05
N ARG A 142 -14.70 2.22 3.03
CA ARG A 142 -15.66 1.44 3.85
C ARG A 142 -15.01 0.99 5.15
N LEU A 143 -14.72 1.95 6.01
CA LEU A 143 -13.98 1.73 7.26
C LEU A 143 -14.93 1.69 8.47
N ALA A 144 -14.82 0.63 9.28
CA ALA A 144 -15.58 0.45 10.51
C ALA A 144 -14.84 1.01 11.74
N GLU A 145 -13.51 1.01 11.71
CA GLU A 145 -12.69 1.57 12.80
C GLU A 145 -12.55 3.09 12.67
N ARG A 146 -12.25 3.74 13.79
CA ARG A 146 -11.90 5.18 13.82
C ARG A 146 -10.38 5.34 13.82
N TYR A 147 -9.87 6.11 12.87
CA TYR A 147 -8.44 6.36 12.72
C TYR A 147 -8.08 7.73 13.29
N ALA A 148 -7.34 7.74 14.39
CA ALA A 148 -6.87 8.99 14.98
C ALA A 148 -5.87 9.71 14.07
N ALA A 149 -5.91 11.04 14.11
CA ALA A 149 -4.90 11.88 13.47
C ALA A 149 -3.51 11.59 14.08
N ARG A 150 -2.51 11.46 13.21
CA ARG A 150 -1.13 11.21 13.59
C ARG A 150 -0.37 12.53 13.53
N GLU A 151 0.36 12.84 14.60
CA GLU A 151 1.18 14.05 14.70
C GLU A 151 2.21 14.19 13.57
N LEU A 152 2.72 13.06 13.07
CA LEU A 152 3.67 13.00 11.96
C LEU A 152 3.61 11.62 11.30
N VAL A 153 3.47 11.61 9.98
CA VAL A 153 3.69 10.45 9.12
C VAL A 153 4.60 10.90 7.98
N ALA A 154 5.75 10.26 7.81
CA ALA A 154 6.70 10.58 6.76
C ALA A 154 6.62 9.53 5.65
N GLN A 155 6.50 9.99 4.41
CA GLN A 155 6.81 9.23 3.21
C GLN A 155 8.28 9.46 2.86
N TYR A 156 9.06 8.38 2.78
CA TYR A 156 10.51 8.51 2.60
C TYR A 156 11.04 7.45 1.64
N ARG A 157 11.51 7.89 0.46
CA ARG A 157 12.14 7.04 -0.58
C ARG A 157 11.26 5.84 -0.97
N GLU A 158 10.00 6.13 -1.25
CA GLU A 158 9.01 5.14 -1.66
C GLU A 158 8.00 5.83 -2.59
N SER A 159 7.41 5.08 -3.53
CA SER A 159 6.33 5.59 -4.36
C SER A 159 5.06 5.84 -3.54
N ASP A 160 4.14 6.66 -4.05
CA ASP A 160 2.85 6.89 -3.41
C ASP A 160 2.07 5.57 -3.24
N LEU A 161 2.17 4.64 -4.20
CA LEU A 161 1.54 3.33 -4.10
C LEU A 161 2.13 2.50 -2.95
N ALA A 162 3.47 2.47 -2.82
CA ALA A 162 4.14 1.77 -1.73
C ALA A 162 3.79 2.40 -0.37
N PHE A 163 3.76 3.74 -0.30
CA PHE A 163 3.38 4.49 0.89
C PHE A 163 1.97 4.14 1.37
N LEU A 164 0.97 4.21 0.48
CA LEU A 164 -0.40 3.84 0.83
C LEU A 164 -0.51 2.36 1.20
N SER A 165 0.14 1.48 0.45
CA SER A 165 0.13 0.04 0.70
C SER A 165 0.67 -0.29 2.09
N ARG A 166 1.85 0.23 2.48
CA ARG A 166 2.41 -0.06 3.81
C ARG A 166 1.57 0.51 4.97
N LEU A 167 0.92 1.66 4.77
CA LEU A 167 0.05 2.26 5.78
C LEU A 167 -1.20 1.40 5.97
N ALA A 168 -1.83 0.99 4.87
CA ALA A 168 -2.98 0.11 4.87
C ALA A 168 -2.63 -1.26 5.48
N GLU A 169 -1.51 -1.87 5.09
CA GLU A 169 -0.98 -3.11 5.65
C GLU A 169 -0.71 -3.01 7.17
N HIS A 170 -0.13 -1.90 7.62
CA HIS A 170 0.16 -1.66 9.03
C HIS A 170 -1.11 -1.48 9.87
N LEU A 171 -2.19 -0.95 9.28
CA LEU A 171 -3.46 -0.76 9.95
C LEU A 171 -4.48 -1.87 9.70
N GLY A 172 -4.11 -2.90 8.92
CA GLY A 172 -5.02 -3.98 8.59
C GLY A 172 -6.15 -3.58 7.64
N VAL A 173 -6.00 -2.45 6.94
CA VAL A 173 -6.93 -1.98 5.90
C VAL A 173 -6.59 -2.72 4.61
N SER A 174 -7.54 -3.49 4.10
CA SER A 174 -7.45 -4.12 2.80
C SER A 174 -7.98 -3.19 1.69
N PHE A 175 -7.64 -3.45 0.43
CA PHE A 175 -8.33 -2.83 -0.69
C PHE A 175 -8.61 -3.82 -1.82
N PHE A 176 -9.65 -3.57 -2.61
CA PHE A 176 -10.05 -4.38 -3.76
C PHE A 176 -10.73 -3.49 -4.80
N PHE A 177 -11.08 -4.05 -5.97
CA PHE A 177 -11.64 -3.28 -7.06
C PHE A 177 -13.10 -3.66 -7.36
N GLU A 178 -13.92 -2.66 -7.63
CA GLU A 178 -15.27 -2.81 -8.15
C GLU A 178 -15.36 -2.15 -9.51
N HIS A 179 -15.86 -2.90 -10.50
CA HIS A 179 -16.03 -2.41 -11.87
C HIS A 179 -17.50 -2.06 -12.09
N ASP A 180 -17.92 -0.89 -11.61
CA ASP A 180 -19.26 -0.36 -11.82
C ASP A 180 -19.21 1.05 -12.42
N GLY A 181 -20.32 1.52 -13.01
CA GLY A 181 -20.40 2.89 -13.53
C GLY A 181 -19.40 3.26 -14.62
N GLY A 182 -18.76 2.30 -15.28
CA GLY A 182 -17.75 2.55 -16.31
C GLY A 182 -16.33 2.80 -15.77
N VAL A 183 -16.09 2.54 -14.48
CA VAL A 183 -14.82 2.81 -13.81
C VAL A 183 -14.32 1.61 -13.02
N ASP A 184 -13.01 1.49 -12.82
CA ASP A 184 -12.43 0.69 -11.76
C ASP A 184 -12.36 1.53 -10.48
N ARG A 185 -13.28 1.27 -9.55
CA ARG A 185 -13.32 1.90 -8.25
C ARG A 185 -12.50 1.10 -7.25
N VAL A 186 -11.52 1.73 -6.60
CA VAL A 186 -10.75 1.11 -5.51
C VAL A 186 -11.50 1.27 -4.18
N VAL A 187 -11.79 0.17 -3.50
CA VAL A 187 -12.48 0.16 -2.22
C VAL A 187 -11.52 -0.22 -1.11
N PHE A 188 -11.31 0.66 -0.13
CA PHE A 188 -10.55 0.37 1.08
C PHE A 188 -11.48 -0.06 2.21
N SER A 189 -11.13 -1.13 2.93
CA SER A 189 -11.93 -1.62 4.05
C SER A 189 -11.13 -2.39 5.11
N ASP A 190 -11.57 -2.29 6.36
CA ASP A 190 -11.01 -2.94 7.55
C ASP A 190 -11.94 -4.01 8.18
N HIS A 191 -13.02 -4.38 7.49
CA HIS A 191 -14.00 -5.35 7.99
C HIS A 191 -14.51 -6.27 6.89
N GLN A 192 -14.87 -7.51 7.27
CA GLN A 192 -15.26 -8.54 6.30
C GLN A 192 -16.55 -8.23 5.54
N GLN A 193 -17.47 -7.46 6.14
CA GLN A 193 -18.79 -7.19 5.55
C GLN A 193 -18.72 -6.32 4.30
N ALA A 194 -17.61 -5.58 4.11
CA ALA A 194 -17.40 -4.79 2.91
C ALA A 194 -17.26 -5.62 1.63
N PHE A 195 -16.85 -6.89 1.74
CA PHE A 195 -16.67 -7.75 0.58
C PHE A 195 -18.03 -8.19 0.03
N PRO A 196 -18.41 -7.76 -1.19
CA PRO A 196 -19.69 -8.13 -1.77
C PRO A 196 -19.74 -9.62 -2.09
N ALA A 197 -20.96 -10.19 -2.09
CA ALA A 197 -21.19 -11.56 -2.52
C ALA A 197 -21.32 -11.64 -4.04
N LEU A 198 -20.78 -12.71 -4.64
CA LEU A 198 -21.09 -13.16 -5.99
C LEU A 198 -22.31 -14.08 -5.96
N GLU A 199 -22.83 -14.37 -7.15
CA GLU A 199 -23.80 -15.45 -7.32
C GLU A 199 -23.21 -16.79 -6.81
N PRO A 200 -24.05 -17.67 -6.24
CA PRO A 200 -23.59 -18.98 -5.78
C PRO A 200 -22.92 -19.77 -6.91
N ALA A 201 -21.78 -20.39 -6.58
CA ALA A 201 -21.05 -21.29 -7.46
C ALA A 201 -21.28 -22.74 -7.02
N LEU A 202 -21.24 -23.69 -7.96
CA LEU A 202 -21.43 -25.11 -7.67
C LEU A 202 -20.11 -25.88 -7.81
N LEU A 203 -19.72 -26.60 -6.74
CA LEU A 203 -18.63 -27.57 -6.80
C LEU A 203 -19.09 -28.83 -7.55
N ARG A 204 -18.71 -28.94 -8.82
CA ARG A 204 -19.10 -30.04 -9.70
C ARG A 204 -18.36 -31.34 -9.38
N PRO A 205 -19.03 -32.51 -9.44
CA PRO A 205 -18.38 -33.81 -9.33
C PRO A 205 -17.53 -34.13 -10.58
N ARG A 206 -16.54 -35.02 -10.40
CA ARG A 206 -15.49 -35.36 -11.38
C ARG A 206 -16.02 -35.55 -12.82
N GLY A 207 -15.44 -34.79 -13.76
CA GLY A 207 -15.55 -35.00 -15.21
C GLY A 207 -16.00 -33.76 -15.99
N GLU A 208 -16.74 -32.85 -15.35
CA GLU A 208 -17.19 -31.60 -15.97
C GLU A 208 -16.19 -30.48 -15.69
N HIS A 209 -15.66 -29.84 -16.74
CA HIS A 209 -14.85 -28.62 -16.64
C HIS A 209 -15.74 -27.37 -16.66
N ALA A 210 -16.75 -27.36 -15.81
CA ALA A 210 -17.71 -26.27 -15.66
C ALA A 210 -17.85 -25.91 -14.19
N ASP A 211 -18.14 -24.65 -13.92
CA ASP A 211 -18.21 -24.08 -12.58
C ASP A 211 -16.88 -24.33 -11.81
N VAL A 212 -16.93 -24.51 -10.49
CA VAL A 212 -15.79 -24.98 -9.71
C VAL A 212 -15.66 -26.49 -9.83
N TYR A 213 -14.58 -26.98 -10.43
CA TYR A 213 -14.36 -28.43 -10.66
C TYR A 213 -13.15 -29.00 -9.91
N ARG A 214 -12.39 -28.16 -9.21
CA ARG A 214 -11.37 -28.59 -8.25
C ARG A 214 -11.31 -27.64 -7.07
N LEU A 215 -11.22 -28.20 -5.86
CA LEU A 215 -11.02 -27.45 -4.63
C LEU A 215 -10.19 -28.27 -3.64
N ASP A 216 -9.06 -27.72 -3.24
CA ASP A 216 -8.12 -28.31 -2.30
C ASP A 216 -8.05 -27.44 -1.04
N LEU A 217 -8.08 -28.05 0.14
CA LEU A 217 -7.93 -27.35 1.42
C LEU A 217 -6.56 -27.66 2.03
N LYS A 218 -5.74 -26.62 2.22
CA LYS A 218 -4.53 -26.68 3.03
C LYS A 218 -4.81 -26.15 4.42
N THR A 219 -4.52 -26.95 5.45
CA THR A 219 -4.57 -26.51 6.85
C THR A 219 -3.17 -26.51 7.44
N ARG A 220 -2.73 -25.42 8.07
CA ARG A 220 -1.44 -25.31 8.75
C ARG A 220 -1.58 -24.88 10.21
N THR A 221 -0.56 -25.20 11.01
CA THR A 221 -0.43 -24.71 12.38
C THR A 221 -0.07 -23.22 12.40
N ILE A 222 -0.64 -22.48 13.36
CA ILE A 222 -0.37 -21.05 13.60
C ILE A 222 0.02 -20.84 15.08
N PRO A 223 0.69 -19.73 15.42
CA PRO A 223 0.99 -19.37 16.82
C PRO A 223 -0.28 -19.23 17.67
N SER A 224 -0.18 -19.40 19.00
CA SER A 224 -1.31 -19.25 19.93
C SER A 224 -1.50 -17.83 20.45
N LEU A 225 -0.51 -16.95 20.31
CA LEU A 225 -0.61 -15.57 20.74
C LEU A 225 0.25 -14.61 19.89
N TYR A 226 -0.21 -13.36 19.78
CA TYR A 226 0.54 -12.25 19.22
C TYR A 226 0.66 -11.15 20.28
N VAL A 227 1.87 -10.62 20.47
CA VAL A 227 2.18 -9.57 21.45
C VAL A 227 2.81 -8.40 20.72
N VAL A 228 2.32 -7.19 20.98
CA VAL A 228 2.94 -5.94 20.53
C VAL A 228 3.39 -5.13 21.74
N GLN A 229 4.53 -4.46 21.60
CA GLN A 229 5.15 -3.65 22.65
C GLN A 229 5.71 -2.35 22.05
N ASP A 230 5.64 -1.26 22.82
CA ASP A 230 6.33 -0.01 22.49
C ASP A 230 6.67 0.79 23.76
N TYR A 231 7.25 1.97 23.58
CA TYR A 231 7.56 2.92 24.63
C TYR A 231 7.15 4.34 24.23
N ASN A 232 6.36 4.98 25.09
CA ASN A 232 5.97 6.38 24.96
C ASN A 232 6.60 7.20 26.10
N TYR A 233 7.56 8.04 25.75
CA TYR A 233 8.26 8.88 26.74
C TYR A 233 7.37 9.90 27.45
N ARG A 234 6.18 10.22 26.90
CA ARG A 234 5.22 11.14 27.51
C ARG A 234 4.46 10.50 28.66
N THR A 235 4.36 9.17 28.63
CA THR A 235 3.67 8.34 29.63
C THR A 235 4.55 7.13 29.98
N PRO A 236 5.76 7.35 30.52
CA PRO A 236 6.80 6.31 30.61
C PRO A 236 6.43 5.16 31.56
N ASN A 237 5.48 5.37 32.47
CA ASN A 237 5.00 4.36 33.42
C ASN A 237 3.77 3.58 32.94
N VAL A 238 3.20 3.94 31.78
CA VAL A 238 2.08 3.20 31.19
C VAL A 238 2.65 1.98 30.48
N ASP A 239 2.16 0.79 30.84
CA ASP A 239 2.53 -0.44 30.16
C ASP A 239 1.90 -0.46 28.76
N LEU A 240 2.74 -0.39 27.74
CA LEU A 240 2.35 -0.45 26.33
C LEU A 240 2.58 -1.86 25.76
N ARG A 241 2.45 -2.89 26.59
CA ARG A 241 2.38 -4.29 26.14
C ARG A 241 0.93 -4.70 25.97
N SER A 242 0.56 -5.05 24.73
CA SER A 242 -0.75 -5.60 24.40
C SER A 242 -0.61 -6.98 23.76
N LEU A 243 -1.57 -7.87 24.03
CA LEU A 243 -1.57 -9.22 23.49
C LEU A 243 -2.94 -9.61 22.93
N HIS A 244 -2.95 -10.53 21.98
CA HIS A 244 -4.15 -11.16 21.46
C HIS A 244 -3.94 -12.66 21.28
N GLU A 245 -4.85 -13.46 21.82
CA GLU A 245 -4.82 -14.92 21.70
C GLU A 245 -5.45 -15.38 20.39
N LEU A 246 -4.94 -16.48 19.84
CA LEU A 246 -5.51 -17.17 18.68
C LEU A 246 -6.14 -18.48 19.17
N PRO A 247 -7.49 -18.58 19.27
CA PRO A 247 -8.16 -19.73 19.90
C PRO A 247 -7.82 -21.10 19.31
N ARG A 248 -7.35 -21.14 18.05
CA ARG A 248 -6.95 -22.37 17.35
C ARG A 248 -5.45 -22.43 17.03
N GLY A 249 -4.65 -21.62 17.70
CA GLY A 249 -3.19 -21.71 17.63
C GLY A 249 -2.66 -22.94 18.34
N ALA A 250 -1.58 -23.51 17.83
CA ALA A 250 -1.05 -24.78 18.30
C ALA A 250 -0.07 -24.62 19.48
N ALA A 251 0.87 -23.68 19.36
CA ALA A 251 1.88 -23.39 20.38
C ALA A 251 2.61 -22.07 20.08
N GLY A 252 3.26 -21.52 21.11
CA GLY A 252 4.18 -20.38 20.98
C GLY A 252 3.50 -19.05 20.68
N GLY A 253 4.31 -18.01 20.53
CA GLY A 253 3.83 -16.66 20.26
C GLY A 253 4.81 -15.82 19.47
N VAL A 254 4.29 -14.77 18.85
CA VAL A 254 5.09 -13.74 18.19
C VAL A 254 5.10 -12.51 19.08
N VAL A 255 6.28 -11.95 19.33
CA VAL A 255 6.44 -10.69 20.06
C VAL A 255 7.08 -9.68 19.12
N GLU A 256 6.46 -8.52 18.98
CA GLU A 256 6.90 -7.43 18.13
C GLU A 256 7.08 -6.15 18.95
N TYR A 257 8.20 -5.46 18.76
CA TYR A 257 8.47 -4.16 19.37
C TYR A 257 8.54 -3.08 18.28
N GLY A 258 8.03 -1.88 18.56
CA GLY A 258 8.12 -0.74 17.63
C GLY A 258 6.92 -0.57 16.70
N GLY A 259 5.72 -0.96 17.16
CA GLY A 259 4.46 -0.77 16.44
C GLY A 259 4.00 0.69 16.34
N HIS A 260 4.71 1.61 16.99
CA HIS A 260 4.49 3.06 17.03
C HIS A 260 3.09 3.49 17.51
N PHE A 261 2.51 2.74 18.44
CA PHE A 261 1.28 3.12 19.15
C PHE A 261 1.60 3.86 20.45
N LYS A 262 0.66 4.69 20.90
CA LYS A 262 0.84 5.62 22.03
C LYS A 262 0.04 5.22 23.26
N THR A 263 -1.02 4.42 23.09
CA THR A 263 -1.92 4.00 24.17
C THR A 263 -2.16 2.48 24.18
N PRO A 264 -2.54 1.89 25.33
CA PRO A 264 -2.87 0.47 25.40
C PRO A 264 -3.99 0.04 24.44
N GLU A 265 -4.97 0.92 24.19
CA GLU A 265 -6.10 0.68 23.28
C GLU A 265 -5.63 0.53 21.83
N GLU A 266 -4.75 1.42 21.36
CA GLU A 266 -4.11 1.31 20.04
C GLU A 266 -3.26 0.03 19.95
N GLY A 267 -2.54 -0.31 21.02
CA GLY A 267 -1.78 -1.56 21.10
C GLY A 267 -2.67 -2.80 21.03
N ALA A 268 -3.83 -2.80 21.70
CA ALA A 268 -4.79 -3.90 21.66
C ALA A 268 -5.39 -4.08 20.25
N LEU A 269 -5.71 -2.96 19.57
CA LEU A 269 -6.16 -2.96 18.18
C LEU A 269 -5.09 -3.57 17.26
N LEU A 270 -3.84 -3.13 17.37
CA LEU A 270 -2.74 -3.69 16.58
C LEU A 270 -2.51 -5.18 16.88
N ALA A 271 -2.51 -5.60 18.14
CA ALA A 271 -2.38 -7.01 18.49
C ALA A 271 -3.48 -7.87 17.85
N ARG A 272 -4.73 -7.38 17.85
CA ARG A 272 -5.86 -8.03 17.17
C ARG A 272 -5.64 -8.12 15.66
N ILE A 273 -5.28 -7.02 15.00
CA ILE A 273 -5.00 -6.99 13.55
C ILE A 273 -3.92 -8.02 13.19
N ARG A 274 -2.84 -8.10 13.97
CA ARG A 274 -1.75 -9.06 13.74
C ARG A 274 -2.17 -10.50 14.00
N ALA A 275 -3.03 -10.75 14.99
CA ALA A 275 -3.61 -12.06 15.21
C ALA A 275 -4.55 -12.48 14.07
N GLU A 276 -5.41 -11.58 13.57
CA GLU A 276 -6.29 -11.81 12.43
C GLU A 276 -5.50 -12.10 11.14
N GLU A 277 -4.42 -11.37 10.89
CA GLU A 277 -3.46 -11.63 9.80
C GLU A 277 -2.92 -13.08 9.84
N ARG A 278 -2.63 -13.61 11.03
CA ARG A 278 -2.19 -15.02 11.19
C ARG A 278 -3.34 -16.02 11.20
N GLN A 279 -4.54 -15.62 11.57
CA GLN A 279 -5.69 -16.53 11.62
C GLN A 279 -6.09 -17.00 10.22
N VAL A 280 -6.08 -16.10 9.23
CA VAL A 280 -6.46 -16.41 7.83
C VAL A 280 -5.48 -17.35 7.14
N GLU A 281 -4.25 -17.41 7.64
CA GLU A 281 -3.21 -18.33 7.16
C GLU A 281 -3.49 -19.80 7.49
N ARG A 282 -4.36 -20.09 8.47
CA ARG A 282 -4.59 -21.43 8.99
C ARG A 282 -5.29 -22.35 8.01
N LYS A 283 -6.35 -21.88 7.35
CA LYS A 283 -7.17 -22.64 6.40
C LYS A 283 -7.23 -21.88 5.09
N VAL A 284 -6.58 -22.42 4.07
CA VAL A 284 -6.52 -21.82 2.75
C VAL A 284 -7.04 -22.82 1.73
N TYR A 285 -8.01 -22.39 0.94
CA TYR A 285 -8.54 -23.14 -0.19
C TYR A 285 -7.84 -22.71 -1.47
N THR A 286 -7.47 -23.66 -2.31
CA THR A 286 -7.03 -23.42 -3.68
C THR A 286 -7.94 -24.16 -4.62
N GLY A 287 -8.47 -23.48 -5.63
CA GLY A 287 -9.45 -24.08 -6.53
C GLY A 287 -9.23 -23.72 -7.97
N VAL A 288 -10.03 -24.36 -8.81
CA VAL A 288 -10.03 -24.19 -10.25
C VAL A 288 -11.47 -24.07 -10.74
N SER A 289 -11.74 -23.07 -11.57
CA SER A 289 -13.05 -22.87 -12.19
C SER A 289 -12.99 -22.40 -13.64
N ASP A 290 -14.13 -22.37 -14.31
CA ASP A 290 -14.34 -21.73 -15.61
C ASP A 290 -15.15 -20.42 -15.51
N LEU A 291 -15.43 -19.93 -14.30
CA LEU A 291 -16.34 -18.81 -14.06
C LEU A 291 -15.63 -17.46 -14.23
N PRO A 292 -15.91 -16.68 -15.30
CA PRO A 292 -15.23 -15.40 -15.51
C PRO A 292 -15.54 -14.37 -14.42
N GLY A 293 -16.71 -14.48 -13.77
CA GLY A 293 -17.14 -13.60 -12.67
C GLY A 293 -16.31 -13.69 -11.37
N PHE A 294 -15.45 -14.69 -11.21
CA PHE A 294 -14.59 -14.79 -10.03
C PHE A 294 -13.56 -13.66 -10.02
N THR A 295 -13.56 -12.86 -8.96
CA THR A 295 -12.64 -11.72 -8.77
C THR A 295 -12.21 -11.64 -7.30
N ALA A 296 -11.00 -11.14 -7.06
CA ALA A 296 -10.48 -10.98 -5.71
C ALA A 296 -11.28 -9.91 -4.93
N GLY A 297 -11.47 -10.12 -3.63
CA GLY A 297 -12.28 -9.22 -2.80
C GLY A 297 -13.78 -9.50 -2.88
N ARG A 298 -14.18 -10.70 -3.29
CA ARG A 298 -15.57 -11.14 -3.29
C ARG A 298 -15.79 -12.40 -2.47
N ARG A 299 -16.96 -12.48 -1.85
CA ARG A 299 -17.45 -13.69 -1.20
C ARG A 299 -18.19 -14.55 -2.20
N VAL A 300 -17.92 -15.84 -2.20
CA VAL A 300 -18.60 -16.82 -3.05
C VAL A 300 -19.24 -17.89 -2.16
N PRO A 301 -20.57 -17.94 -2.10
CA PRO A 301 -21.29 -19.10 -1.59
C PRO A 301 -21.01 -20.28 -2.52
N LEU A 302 -20.31 -21.29 -2.02
CA LEU A 302 -20.00 -22.50 -2.78
C LEU A 302 -20.93 -23.63 -2.35
N GLU A 303 -21.78 -24.06 -3.28
CA GLU A 303 -22.65 -25.22 -3.15
C GLU A 303 -21.88 -26.51 -3.45
N GLY A 304 -22.33 -27.64 -2.89
CA GLY A 304 -21.72 -28.94 -3.12
C GLY A 304 -21.91 -29.89 -1.94
N PRO A 305 -21.09 -30.96 -1.84
CA PRO A 305 -21.21 -31.93 -0.74
C PRO A 305 -21.07 -31.33 0.66
N ARG A 306 -20.35 -30.20 0.76
CA ARG A 306 -20.23 -29.38 1.96
C ARG A 306 -20.36 -27.91 1.56
N PRO A 307 -21.54 -27.30 1.75
CA PRO A 307 -21.72 -25.88 1.50
C PRO A 307 -20.75 -25.04 2.35
N MET A 308 -20.20 -23.99 1.77
CA MET A 308 -19.27 -23.07 2.45
C MET A 308 -19.34 -21.67 1.84
N ASP A 309 -18.99 -20.66 2.64
CA ASP A 309 -18.81 -19.28 2.16
C ASP A 309 -17.32 -18.93 2.16
N LEU A 310 -16.79 -18.55 1.00
CA LEU A 310 -15.37 -18.34 0.78
C LEU A 310 -15.10 -16.90 0.32
N LEU A 311 -14.12 -16.24 0.90
CA LEU A 311 -13.58 -14.99 0.38
C LEU A 311 -12.45 -15.30 -0.62
N LEU A 312 -12.63 -14.90 -1.88
CA LEU A 312 -11.60 -14.99 -2.91
C LEU A 312 -10.51 -13.94 -2.62
N VAL A 313 -9.33 -14.40 -2.20
CA VAL A 313 -8.20 -13.50 -1.87
C VAL A 313 -7.28 -13.26 -3.06
N GLU A 314 -7.24 -14.20 -4.00
CA GLU A 314 -6.45 -14.11 -5.23
C GLU A 314 -7.14 -14.94 -6.32
N VAL A 315 -7.16 -14.41 -7.55
CA VAL A 315 -7.67 -15.08 -8.73
C VAL A 315 -6.68 -14.85 -9.88
N GLU A 316 -6.28 -15.93 -10.53
CA GLU A 316 -5.46 -15.91 -11.73
C GLU A 316 -6.29 -16.44 -12.89
N HIS A 317 -6.38 -15.64 -13.95
CA HIS A 317 -7.16 -15.90 -15.16
C HIS A 317 -6.25 -16.33 -16.29
N GLU A 318 -6.70 -17.32 -17.06
CA GLU A 318 -6.02 -17.79 -18.25
C GLU A 318 -7.05 -18.06 -19.35
N GLY A 319 -6.86 -17.45 -20.51
CA GLY A 319 -7.70 -17.67 -21.68
C GLY A 319 -6.87 -17.74 -22.96
N LYS A 320 -7.32 -18.58 -23.89
CA LYS A 320 -6.74 -18.69 -25.24
C LYS A 320 -7.86 -18.88 -26.25
N TRP A 321 -7.77 -18.15 -27.36
CA TRP A 321 -8.76 -18.12 -28.44
C TRP A 321 -8.09 -18.29 -29.79
N SER A 322 -8.81 -18.88 -30.75
CA SER A 322 -8.38 -18.93 -32.14
C SER A 322 -8.73 -17.62 -32.84
N VAL A 323 -7.73 -16.95 -33.42
CA VAL A 323 -7.91 -15.73 -34.23
C VAL A 323 -7.69 -16.05 -35.71
N LEU A 324 -8.36 -15.31 -36.61
CA LEU A 324 -8.43 -15.63 -38.04
C LEU A 324 -7.06 -15.56 -38.74
N THR A 325 -6.13 -14.75 -38.24
CA THR A 325 -4.84 -14.44 -38.86
C THR A 325 -3.68 -15.35 -38.46
N HIS A 326 -3.94 -16.34 -37.60
CA HIS A 326 -2.95 -17.30 -37.13
C HIS A 326 -3.04 -18.59 -37.97
N GLY A 327 -2.33 -18.60 -39.11
CA GLY A 327 -2.36 -19.69 -40.09
C GLY A 327 -2.22 -21.09 -39.45
N GLY A 328 -3.27 -21.90 -39.56
CA GLY A 328 -3.20 -23.36 -39.42
C GLY A 328 -3.05 -23.94 -38.01
N SER A 329 -3.00 -23.15 -36.93
CA SER A 329 -3.02 -23.72 -35.58
C SER A 329 -4.48 -23.98 -35.17
N THR A 330 -4.87 -25.24 -35.04
CA THR A 330 -6.05 -25.69 -34.29
C THR A 330 -5.83 -25.44 -32.80
N GLY A 331 -5.65 -24.17 -32.42
CA GLY A 331 -5.39 -23.77 -31.05
C GLY A 331 -6.58 -24.11 -30.15
N GLU A 332 -6.29 -24.55 -28.93
CA GLU A 332 -7.32 -24.81 -27.91
C GLU A 332 -8.04 -23.49 -27.56
N HIS A 333 -9.36 -23.46 -27.73
CA HIS A 333 -10.23 -22.38 -27.27
C HIS A 333 -10.72 -22.69 -25.87
N TYR A 334 -10.16 -22.01 -24.88
CA TYR A 334 -10.53 -22.24 -23.48
C TYR A 334 -10.42 -20.97 -22.63
N TYR A 335 -11.16 -21.00 -21.53
CA TYR A 335 -11.00 -20.10 -20.41
C TYR A 335 -10.97 -20.92 -19.13
N ARG A 336 -10.11 -20.50 -18.20
CA ARG A 336 -10.00 -21.09 -16.88
C ARG A 336 -9.49 -20.03 -15.92
N ASN A 337 -9.84 -20.17 -14.64
CA ASN A 337 -9.12 -19.50 -13.58
C ASN A 337 -8.67 -20.48 -12.49
N THR A 338 -7.65 -20.06 -11.75
CA THR A 338 -7.27 -20.65 -10.48
C THR A 338 -7.41 -19.61 -9.39
N PHE A 339 -7.91 -19.99 -8.23
CA PHE A 339 -8.16 -19.04 -7.16
C PHE A 339 -7.62 -19.54 -5.82
N ARG A 340 -7.24 -18.60 -4.96
CA ARG A 340 -6.97 -18.82 -3.54
C ARG A 340 -8.07 -18.15 -2.73
N ALA A 341 -8.58 -18.85 -1.73
CA ALA A 341 -9.67 -18.37 -0.89
C ALA A 341 -9.49 -18.74 0.58
N ILE A 342 -10.19 -18.02 1.45
CA ILE A 342 -10.26 -18.30 2.89
C ILE A 342 -11.73 -18.36 3.33
N PRO A 343 -12.06 -18.97 4.50
CA PRO A 343 -13.42 -18.87 5.04
C PRO A 343 -13.85 -17.41 5.20
N ALA A 344 -15.03 -17.05 4.66
CA ALA A 344 -15.52 -15.67 4.68
C ALA A 344 -15.83 -15.13 6.09
N GLU A 345 -16.02 -16.02 7.08
CA GLU A 345 -16.22 -15.67 8.49
C GLU A 345 -15.00 -15.03 9.16
N HIS A 346 -13.80 -15.16 8.58
CA HIS A 346 -12.57 -14.61 9.14
C HIS A 346 -12.25 -13.25 8.51
N THR A 347 -12.00 -12.24 9.34
CA THR A 347 -11.55 -10.92 8.88
C THR A 347 -10.21 -11.04 8.17
N TYR A 348 -10.19 -10.69 6.88
CA TYR A 348 -8.95 -10.62 6.12
C TYR A 348 -8.15 -9.38 6.51
N ARG A 349 -6.89 -9.59 6.87
CA ARG A 349 -5.89 -8.53 7.01
C ARG A 349 -4.81 -8.75 5.96
N PRO A 350 -4.44 -7.72 5.18
CA PRO A 350 -3.41 -7.88 4.17
C PRO A 350 -2.06 -8.22 4.80
N PRO A 351 -1.26 -9.07 4.14
CA PRO A 351 0.09 -9.37 4.59
C PRO A 351 0.97 -8.13 4.47
N ARG A 352 1.85 -7.91 5.45
CA ARG A 352 2.84 -6.81 5.42
C ARG A 352 4.00 -7.09 4.46
N LEU A 353 3.75 -6.93 3.16
CA LEU A 353 4.70 -7.22 2.10
C LEU A 353 5.45 -5.98 1.61
N THR A 354 4.87 -4.79 1.77
CA THR A 354 5.49 -3.56 1.32
C THR A 354 6.59 -3.15 2.29
N PRO A 355 7.85 -2.96 1.83
CA PRO A 355 8.95 -2.63 2.72
C PRO A 355 8.68 -1.34 3.50
N ARG A 356 8.89 -1.38 4.82
CA ARG A 356 8.83 -0.16 5.63
C ARG A 356 10.11 0.65 5.41
N PRO A 357 10.04 1.94 5.07
CA PRO A 357 11.23 2.77 4.91
C PRO A 357 11.98 2.88 6.24
N ARG A 358 13.32 2.85 6.16
CA ARG A 358 14.20 3.03 7.32
C ARG A 358 15.29 4.06 6.99
N ILE A 359 15.52 4.98 7.91
CA ILE A 359 16.63 5.95 7.89
C ILE A 359 17.72 5.41 8.81
N HIS A 360 18.76 4.81 8.23
CA HIS A 360 19.85 4.20 8.98
C HIS A 360 20.83 5.19 9.61
N GLY A 361 20.83 6.44 9.15
CA GLY A 361 21.78 7.47 9.57
C GLY A 361 21.12 8.68 10.22
N LEU A 362 21.80 9.81 10.11
CA LEU A 362 21.29 11.11 10.52
C LEU A 362 20.87 11.90 9.28
N LEU A 363 19.82 12.69 9.40
CA LEU A 363 19.42 13.66 8.39
C LEU A 363 19.55 15.08 8.93
N ASN A 364 19.92 15.99 8.06
CA ASN A 364 20.00 17.41 8.39
C ASN A 364 18.57 17.97 8.45
N ALA A 365 18.33 18.79 9.46
CA ALA A 365 17.12 19.58 9.61
C ALA A 365 17.48 20.97 10.15
N VAL A 366 16.54 21.90 10.06
CA VAL A 366 16.73 23.27 10.55
C VAL A 366 15.68 23.56 11.61
N VAL A 367 16.08 24.10 12.75
CA VAL A 367 15.15 24.54 13.80
C VAL A 367 14.25 25.63 13.24
N GLU A 368 12.93 25.45 13.35
CA GLU A 368 11.96 26.37 12.77
C GLU A 368 11.85 27.69 13.55
N HIS A 369 11.33 28.70 12.85
CA HIS A 369 10.89 29.94 13.47
C HIS A 369 9.49 29.74 14.03
N GLY A 370 9.27 30.21 15.25
CA GLY A 370 7.92 30.32 15.78
C GLY A 370 7.16 31.44 15.08
N ILE A 371 5.93 31.17 14.65
CA ILE A 371 5.00 32.20 14.16
C ILE A 371 3.98 32.47 15.28
N GLU A 372 3.94 33.70 15.78
CA GLU A 372 2.92 34.15 16.74
C GLU A 372 2.41 35.52 16.28
N HIS A 373 1.11 35.65 16.05
CA HIS A 373 0.47 36.88 15.52
C HIS A 373 1.14 37.48 14.27
N GLY A 374 1.67 36.64 13.37
CA GLY A 374 2.30 37.07 12.12
C GLY A 374 3.74 37.60 12.27
N VAL A 375 4.33 37.56 13.47
CA VAL A 375 5.72 37.98 13.72
C VAL A 375 6.59 36.77 14.04
N GLN A 376 7.74 36.65 13.37
CA GLN A 376 8.74 35.61 13.65
C GLN A 376 9.39 35.87 15.02
N ARG A 377 9.27 34.93 15.96
CA ARG A 377 9.93 34.98 17.28
C ARG A 377 11.15 34.06 17.36
N THR A 378 12.07 34.40 18.28
CA THR A 378 13.13 33.51 18.78
C THR A 378 12.55 32.18 19.26
N SER A 379 13.10 31.08 18.76
CA SER A 379 12.88 29.64 19.08
C SER A 379 11.66 29.31 19.92
N GLN A 380 10.64 28.70 19.32
CA GLN A 380 9.56 28.05 20.07
C GLN A 380 10.07 26.70 20.60
N ILE A 381 10.33 26.66 21.89
CA ILE A 381 10.40 25.42 22.66
C ILE A 381 9.07 25.24 23.38
N ASP A 382 8.56 24.01 23.46
CA ASP A 382 7.37 23.74 24.24
C ASP A 382 7.67 23.52 25.73
N GLU A 383 6.62 23.22 26.51
CA GLU A 383 6.70 22.96 27.96
C GLU A 383 7.66 21.81 28.33
N TRP A 384 7.97 20.90 27.41
CA TRP A 384 8.92 19.80 27.62
C TRP A 384 10.26 20.05 26.93
N GLY A 385 10.42 21.21 26.30
CA GLY A 385 11.66 21.64 25.72
C GLY A 385 12.01 21.05 24.36
N ARG A 386 11.01 20.60 23.62
CA ARG A 386 11.13 20.07 22.26
C ARG A 386 11.14 21.21 21.25
N TYR A 387 11.57 20.91 20.03
CA TYR A 387 11.61 21.86 18.92
C TYR A 387 10.74 21.35 17.78
N THR A 388 10.21 22.26 16.96
CA THR A 388 9.81 21.89 15.60
C THR A 388 11.01 22.15 14.67
N VAL A 389 11.16 21.25 13.71
CA VAL A 389 12.24 21.27 12.71
C VAL A 389 11.68 21.16 11.31
N ARG A 390 12.34 21.81 10.36
CA ARG A 390 12.12 21.58 8.95
C ARG A 390 13.09 20.52 8.45
N PHE A 391 12.56 19.38 8.02
CA PHE A 391 13.37 18.34 7.38
C PHE A 391 13.77 18.81 5.98
N LEU A 392 15.05 18.64 5.62
CA LEU A 392 15.52 19.09 4.31
C LEU A 392 15.08 18.20 3.15
N PHE A 393 14.61 16.98 3.43
CA PHE A 393 14.08 16.08 2.41
C PHE A 393 12.61 16.37 2.07
N ASP A 394 11.91 17.09 2.93
CA ASP A 394 10.47 17.31 2.80
C ASP A 394 10.20 18.27 1.64
N THR A 395 9.51 17.77 0.63
CA THR A 395 9.14 18.53 -0.57
C THR A 395 7.75 19.14 -0.48
N ALA A 396 6.99 18.83 0.58
CA ALA A 396 5.67 19.42 0.77
C ALA A 396 5.76 20.90 1.14
N ASP A 397 4.83 21.70 0.62
CA ASP A 397 4.70 23.10 1.00
C ASP A 397 3.78 23.19 2.24
N HIS A 398 4.36 23.66 3.35
CA HIS A 398 3.70 23.72 4.64
C HIS A 398 3.42 25.17 5.04
N ALA A 399 2.15 25.52 5.20
CA ALA A 399 1.75 26.88 5.55
C ALA A 399 2.11 27.30 6.99
N GLN A 400 2.31 26.35 7.92
CA GLN A 400 2.52 26.65 9.35
C GLN A 400 3.69 25.89 9.99
N LYS A 401 3.59 24.56 10.12
CA LYS A 401 4.60 23.69 10.76
C LYS A 401 5.05 22.64 9.76
N GLN A 402 6.33 22.27 9.78
CA GLN A 402 6.87 21.21 8.93
C GLN A 402 7.27 19.95 9.71
N SER A 403 7.09 19.95 11.03
CA SER A 403 7.15 18.73 11.85
C SER A 403 6.33 18.82 13.14
N ARG A 404 6.17 17.66 13.78
CA ARG A 404 5.76 17.56 15.18
C ARG A 404 6.87 18.03 16.13
N TRP A 405 6.54 18.18 17.41
CA TRP A 405 7.54 18.41 18.45
C TRP A 405 8.56 17.27 18.58
N VAL A 406 9.83 17.58 18.32
CA VAL A 406 10.99 16.67 18.31
C VAL A 406 11.84 16.88 19.57
N ARG A 407 12.14 15.79 20.28
CA ARG A 407 13.05 15.83 21.44
C ARG A 407 14.49 16.03 21.00
N MET A 408 15.28 16.75 21.80
CA MET A 408 16.72 16.88 21.63
C MET A 408 17.47 16.10 22.70
N LEU A 409 18.43 15.28 22.28
CA LEU A 409 19.37 14.59 23.16
C LEU A 409 20.13 15.63 24.00
N GLN A 410 20.22 15.39 25.30
CA GLN A 410 20.99 16.24 26.22
C GLN A 410 22.22 15.47 26.71
N PRO A 411 23.40 16.10 26.84
CA PRO A 411 24.57 15.46 27.45
C PRO A 411 24.33 14.99 28.89
N HIS A 412 23.45 15.69 29.63
CA HIS A 412 23.09 15.35 31.00
C HIS A 412 21.66 15.80 31.32
N ALA A 413 20.83 14.91 31.87
CA ALA A 413 19.45 15.22 32.25
C ALA A 413 18.96 14.32 33.40
N GLY A 414 18.16 14.90 34.30
CA GLY A 414 17.47 14.22 35.40
C GLY A 414 16.19 14.98 35.81
N THR A 415 15.51 14.55 36.88
CA THR A 415 14.18 15.05 37.28
C THR A 415 14.10 16.57 37.50
N SER A 416 15.19 17.22 37.86
CA SER A 416 15.25 18.67 38.12
C SER A 416 16.63 19.29 37.88
N TYR A 417 17.51 18.58 37.18
CA TYR A 417 18.87 19.00 36.91
C TYR A 417 19.29 18.53 35.51
N GLY A 418 20.33 19.15 34.95
CA GLY A 418 20.84 18.77 33.64
C GLY A 418 21.68 19.87 32.99
N MET A 419 22.18 19.58 31.80
CA MET A 419 22.85 20.53 30.92
C MET A 419 21.95 20.79 29.72
N ARG A 420 21.53 22.05 29.53
CA ARG A 420 20.64 22.42 28.44
C ARG A 420 20.97 23.79 27.88
N PHE A 421 21.19 23.82 26.57
CA PHE A 421 21.42 25.04 25.81
C PHE A 421 20.35 25.14 24.71
N PRO A 422 19.38 26.06 24.82
CA PRO A 422 18.33 26.19 23.82
C PRO A 422 18.88 26.56 22.44
N LEU A 423 18.43 25.85 21.40
CA LEU A 423 18.77 26.15 20.02
C LEU A 423 17.92 27.31 19.51
N LYS A 424 18.50 28.13 18.63
CA LYS A 424 17.82 29.26 18.00
C LYS A 424 17.24 28.85 16.64
N PRO A 425 16.20 29.53 16.12
CA PRO A 425 15.71 29.28 14.76
C PRO A 425 16.82 29.44 13.73
N GLY A 426 16.77 28.67 12.65
CA GLY A 426 17.81 28.65 11.63
C GLY A 426 19.06 27.84 12.00
N THR A 427 19.16 27.37 13.25
CA THR A 427 20.24 26.46 13.68
C THR A 427 20.08 25.13 12.96
N GLU A 428 21.17 24.66 12.34
CA GLU A 428 21.21 23.34 11.74
C GLU A 428 21.40 22.27 12.80
N VAL A 429 20.63 21.19 12.64
CA VAL A 429 20.66 20.04 13.54
C VAL A 429 20.76 18.74 12.75
N LEU A 430 21.39 17.76 13.37
CA LEU A 430 21.34 16.38 12.91
C LEU A 430 20.21 15.66 13.66
N VAL A 431 19.34 14.99 12.92
CA VAL A 431 18.20 14.25 13.44
C VAL A 431 18.41 12.76 13.19
N GLY A 432 18.33 11.98 14.26
CA GLY A 432 18.27 10.52 14.21
C GLY A 432 16.83 10.03 14.35
N PHE A 433 16.61 8.76 14.00
CA PHE A 433 15.27 8.16 13.94
C PHE A 433 15.25 6.89 14.79
N VAL A 434 14.31 6.78 15.73
CA VAL A 434 14.23 5.62 16.65
C VAL A 434 13.91 4.36 15.86
N ASP A 435 14.74 3.32 15.97
CA ASP A 435 14.68 2.11 15.11
C ASP A 435 14.78 2.43 13.60
N GLY A 436 15.32 3.60 13.24
CA GLY A 436 15.33 4.11 11.86
C GLY A 436 13.95 4.49 11.32
N ASP A 437 12.91 4.53 12.15
CA ASP A 437 11.54 4.85 11.75
C ASP A 437 11.40 6.35 11.39
N PRO A 438 11.09 6.71 10.12
CA PRO A 438 10.93 8.10 9.69
C PRO A 438 9.93 8.90 10.53
N ASP A 439 8.94 8.22 11.13
CA ASP A 439 7.91 8.85 11.96
C ASP A 439 8.42 9.22 13.38
N ARG A 440 9.62 8.75 13.77
CA ARG A 440 10.17 8.87 15.14
C ARG A 440 11.48 9.67 15.19
N PRO A 441 11.48 10.96 14.76
CA PRO A 441 12.66 11.80 14.81
C PRO A 441 13.07 12.16 16.25
N VAL A 442 14.38 12.31 16.46
CA VAL A 442 15.04 12.83 17.67
C VAL A 442 16.26 13.65 17.24
N ILE A 443 16.35 14.90 17.68
CA ILE A 443 17.53 15.75 17.43
C ILE A 443 18.70 15.18 18.25
N VAL A 444 19.79 14.85 17.58
CA VAL A 444 21.01 14.30 18.19
C VAL A 444 21.95 15.42 18.63
N GLY A 445 22.03 16.50 17.85
CA GLY A 445 22.86 17.66 18.18
C GLY A 445 22.77 18.75 17.12
N ALA A 446 23.29 19.92 17.46
CA ALA A 446 23.44 21.04 16.53
C ALA A 446 24.81 21.00 15.86
N THR A 447 24.88 21.48 14.61
CA THR A 447 26.12 21.55 13.83
C THR A 447 26.42 22.99 13.44
N TYR A 448 27.70 23.30 13.34
CA TYR A 448 28.16 24.59 12.82
C TYR A 448 28.21 24.58 11.29
N ARG A 449 27.98 25.75 10.70
CA ARG A 449 28.12 26.00 9.27
C ARG A 449 29.14 27.13 9.02
N PRO A 450 29.59 27.35 7.76
CA PRO A 450 30.43 28.50 7.44
C PRO A 450 29.85 29.87 7.85
N ASP A 451 28.52 30.05 7.79
CA ASP A 451 27.80 31.25 8.24
C ASP A 451 27.60 31.32 9.77
N THR A 452 27.80 30.20 10.47
CA THR A 452 27.70 30.06 11.94
C THR A 452 28.89 29.26 12.46
N PRO A 453 30.10 29.85 12.48
CA PRO A 453 31.33 29.12 12.75
C PRO A 453 31.44 28.68 14.22
N SER A 454 32.16 27.58 14.43
CA SER A 454 32.50 27.11 15.77
C SER A 454 33.28 28.17 16.56
N PRO A 455 33.01 28.34 17.88
CA PRO A 455 33.79 29.22 18.74
C PRO A 455 35.23 28.71 18.98
N VAL A 456 35.49 27.43 18.67
CA VAL A 456 36.81 26.79 18.70
C VAL A 456 37.18 26.34 17.28
N THR A 457 38.30 26.83 16.78
CA THR A 457 38.86 26.56 15.46
C THR A 457 40.34 26.21 15.58
N SER A 458 41.01 25.99 14.45
CA SER A 458 42.46 25.75 14.42
C SER A 458 43.28 26.87 15.06
N ALA A 459 42.75 28.11 15.09
CA ALA A 459 43.43 29.25 15.70
C ALA A 459 43.50 29.18 17.24
N ASN A 460 42.65 28.37 17.89
CA ASN A 460 42.53 28.30 19.35
C ASN A 460 42.19 26.89 19.85
N ALA A 461 42.77 25.86 19.22
CA ALA A 461 42.45 24.46 19.47
C ALA A 461 42.76 23.94 20.90
N MET A 462 43.58 24.66 21.68
CA MET A 462 43.91 24.31 23.08
C MET A 462 42.91 24.88 24.12
N ILE A 463 41.76 25.39 23.65
CA ILE A 463 40.76 26.05 24.48
C ILE A 463 39.43 25.27 24.43
N ASN A 464 38.93 24.86 25.59
CA ASN A 464 37.57 24.35 25.76
C ASN A 464 36.64 25.52 26.10
N LYS A 465 35.56 25.71 25.35
CA LYS A 465 34.77 26.94 25.38
C LYS A 465 33.26 26.71 25.37
N LEU A 466 32.58 27.37 26.30
CA LEU A 466 31.12 27.54 26.29
C LEU A 466 30.81 29.04 26.18
N LYS A 467 30.16 29.44 25.08
CA LYS A 467 29.80 30.84 24.83
C LYS A 467 28.30 30.95 24.58
N SER A 468 27.60 31.74 25.38
CA SER A 468 26.20 32.09 25.13
C SER A 468 26.08 33.16 24.03
N GLU A 469 24.89 33.28 23.45
CA GLU A 469 24.56 34.35 22.49
C GLU A 469 24.77 35.76 23.07
N SER A 470 24.41 35.96 24.35
CA SER A 470 24.61 37.22 25.07
C SER A 470 26.08 37.53 25.41
N GLY A 471 27.00 36.60 25.14
CA GLY A 471 28.43 36.77 25.37
C GLY A 471 28.95 36.27 26.72
N ILE A 472 28.13 35.56 27.51
CA ILE A 472 28.60 34.87 28.73
C ILE A 472 29.54 33.75 28.29
N LEU A 473 30.72 33.70 28.90
CA LEU A 473 31.82 32.84 28.48
C LEU A 473 32.37 32.05 29.68
N ILE A 474 32.46 30.73 29.50
CA ILE A 474 33.28 29.85 30.32
C ILE A 474 34.39 29.31 29.42
N GLU A 475 35.63 29.46 29.87
CA GLU A 475 36.81 29.07 29.12
C GLU A 475 37.75 28.26 30.02
N LEU A 476 38.16 27.09 29.55
CA LEU A 476 39.13 26.23 30.22
C LEU A 476 40.29 26.03 29.24
N ARG A 477 41.50 26.42 29.65
CA ARG A 477 42.70 26.34 28.82
C ARG A 477 43.54 25.16 29.27
N ASP A 478 43.88 24.30 28.33
CA ASP A 478 44.73 23.13 28.58
C ASP A 478 46.23 23.46 28.37
N ALA A 479 46.59 24.75 28.50
CA ALA A 479 47.93 25.28 28.27
C ALA A 479 48.87 25.07 29.47
#